data_AF-Q8JHA8-F1
#
_entry.id   AF-Q8JHA8-F1
#
_cell.length_a   1.000
_cell.length_b   1.000
_cell.length_c   1.000
_cell.angle_alpha   90.00
_cell.angle_beta   90.00
_cell.angle_gamma   90.00
#
_symmetry.space_group_name_H-M   'P 1'
#
loop_
_entity.id
_entity.type
_entity.pdbx_description
1 polymer ?
#
loop_
_entity_poly.entity_id
_entity_poly.type
_entity_poly.pdbx_seq_one_letter_code
_entity_poly.pdbx_strand_id
1 'polypeptide(L)'
;DKARRLGYKAKQGYVIYRIRLRRGGRKRPVPKGATYGKPVHHGVNQIKFARSLQSVAEERAGRHCGGLRVLNSYWVGEDSTYKFFEVILIDTFHKAIRRNPDTQWITKAVHKHREMRGLTSAGKKSRGLGKGHKFHLTIGGSRRAA
;
A
#
# COMPACT_ATOMS: atom_id res chain seq x y z
N ASP A 1 19.67 3.32 6.79
CA ASP A 1 19.79 3.86 5.40
C ASP A 1 18.48 3.76 4.60
N LYS A 2 17.88 2.57 4.45
CA LYS A 2 16.68 2.34 3.61
C LYS A 2 15.55 3.36 3.80
N ALA A 3 15.19 3.69 5.04
CA ALA A 3 14.15 4.68 5.33
C ALA A 3 14.45 6.05 4.70
N ARG A 4 15.70 6.54 4.79
CA ARG A 4 16.11 7.84 4.24
C ARG A 4 15.95 7.87 2.71
N ARG A 5 16.34 6.79 2.02
CA ARG A 5 16.17 6.65 0.56
C ARG A 5 14.70 6.65 0.13
N LEU A 6 13.79 6.30 1.03
CA LEU A 6 12.34 6.29 0.78
C LEU A 6 11.63 7.57 1.24
N GLY A 7 12.39 8.58 1.68
CA GLY A 7 11.88 9.91 2.02
C GLY A 7 11.76 10.20 3.52
N TYR A 8 12.20 9.31 4.40
CA TYR A 8 12.28 9.61 5.83
C TYR A 8 13.34 10.67 6.12
N LYS A 9 12.99 11.62 7.00
CA LYS A 9 13.93 12.58 7.58
C LYS A 9 13.78 12.52 9.10
N ALA A 10 14.89 12.65 9.81
CA ALA A 10 14.89 12.73 11.28
C ALA A 10 14.45 14.14 11.71
N LYS A 11 13.14 14.40 11.61
CA LYS A 11 12.49 15.65 12.00
C LYS A 11 11.17 15.34 12.70
N GLN A 12 10.72 16.24 13.57
CA GLN A 12 9.40 16.13 14.19
C GLN A 12 8.29 16.09 13.13
N GLY A 13 7.32 15.20 13.34
CA GLY A 13 6.23 14.94 12.38
C GLY A 13 6.46 13.74 11.46
N TYR A 14 7.64 13.13 11.46
CA TYR A 14 7.84 11.80 10.87
C TYR A 14 7.73 10.73 11.95
N VAL A 15 6.93 9.68 11.69
CA VAL A 15 6.82 8.51 12.58
C VAL A 15 6.92 7.22 11.77
N ILE A 16 7.40 6.16 12.41
CA ILE A 16 7.55 4.84 11.81
C ILE A 16 6.66 3.86 12.57
N TYR A 17 5.79 3.16 11.84
CA TYR A 17 4.97 2.08 12.38
C TYR A 17 5.42 0.74 11.82
N ARG A 18 5.66 -0.24 12.70
CA ARG A 18 5.95 -1.61 12.29
C ARG A 18 4.66 -2.42 12.22
N ILE A 19 4.36 -2.98 11.05
CA ILE A 19 3.16 -3.76 10.78
C ILE A 19 3.55 -5.20 10.46
N ARG A 20 2.88 -6.14 11.12
CA ARG A 20 2.95 -7.58 10.87
C ARG A 20 1.77 -8.04 10.02
N LEU A 21 2.04 -8.85 9.00
CA LEU A 21 1.01 -9.49 8.16
C LEU A 21 1.27 -10.98 8.01
N ARG A 22 0.22 -11.79 8.04
CA ARG A 22 0.32 -13.21 7.67
C ARG A 22 0.71 -13.33 6.20
N ARG A 23 1.64 -14.24 5.92
CA ARG A 23 2.08 -14.60 4.57
C ARG A 23 1.09 -15.58 3.94
N GLY A 24 1.21 -15.75 2.63
CA GLY A 24 0.43 -16.71 1.86
C GLY A 24 -0.62 -16.08 0.96
N GLY A 25 -1.40 -16.95 0.33
CA GLY A 25 -2.54 -16.58 -0.51
C GLY A 25 -3.73 -16.07 0.30
N ARG A 26 -4.83 -15.76 -0.39
CA ARG A 26 -6.08 -15.35 0.24
C ARG A 26 -7.18 -16.34 -0.16
N LYS A 27 -7.52 -17.24 0.76
CA LYS A 27 -8.66 -18.15 0.61
C LYS A 27 -9.93 -17.33 0.37
N ARG A 28 -10.76 -17.77 -0.59
CA ARG A 28 -12.08 -17.16 -0.80
C ARG A 28 -12.97 -17.41 0.42
N PRO A 29 -13.61 -16.36 1.00
CA PRO A 29 -14.51 -16.54 2.12
C PRO A 29 -15.87 -17.03 1.61
N VAL A 30 -16.03 -18.34 1.49
CA VAL A 30 -17.31 -18.99 1.14
C VAL A 30 -17.68 -20.05 2.18
N PRO A 31 -18.97 -20.16 2.55
CA PRO A 31 -19.42 -21.17 3.49
C PRO A 31 -19.18 -22.56 2.90
N LYS A 32 -18.50 -23.43 3.65
CA LYS A 32 -18.21 -24.83 3.29
C LYS A 32 -17.53 -25.03 1.90
N GLY A 33 -16.91 -23.99 1.33
CA GLY A 33 -16.27 -24.08 0.01
C GLY A 33 -17.23 -23.96 -1.19
N ALA A 34 -18.54 -23.78 -0.96
CA ALA A 34 -19.52 -23.72 -2.04
C ALA A 34 -19.60 -22.30 -2.64
N THR A 35 -19.26 -22.16 -3.92
CA THR A 35 -19.31 -20.86 -4.63
C THR A 35 -20.60 -20.64 -5.43
N TYR A 36 -21.44 -21.67 -5.61
CA TYR A 36 -22.73 -21.62 -6.32
C TYR A 36 -22.66 -20.95 -7.70
N GLY A 37 -21.82 -21.46 -8.60
CA GLY A 37 -21.64 -20.87 -9.93
C GLY A 37 -21.05 -21.84 -10.94
N LYS A 38 -20.55 -21.31 -12.07
CA LYS A 38 -19.89 -22.12 -13.11
C LYS A 38 -18.57 -22.73 -12.59
N PRO A 39 -18.14 -23.92 -13.08
CA PRO A 39 -16.91 -24.59 -12.64
C PRO A 39 -15.65 -23.72 -12.65
N VAL A 40 -15.52 -22.82 -13.64
CA VAL A 40 -14.39 -21.85 -13.72
C VAL A 40 -14.25 -20.95 -12.48
N HIS A 41 -15.34 -20.75 -11.72
CA HIS A 41 -15.36 -19.92 -10.51
C HIS A 41 -15.34 -20.74 -9.21
N HIS A 42 -15.26 -22.08 -9.25
CA HIS A 42 -15.28 -22.95 -8.06
C HIS A 42 -13.99 -22.90 -7.22
N GLY A 43 -12.89 -22.32 -7.73
CA GLY A 43 -11.63 -22.23 -7.00
C GLY A 43 -11.75 -21.49 -5.66
N VAL A 44 -11.23 -22.08 -4.58
CA VAL A 44 -11.26 -21.50 -3.21
C VAL A 44 -9.88 -21.28 -2.61
N ASN A 45 -8.99 -22.28 -2.67
CA ASN A 45 -7.77 -22.31 -1.84
C ASN A 45 -6.55 -21.61 -2.48
N GLN A 46 -6.28 -21.82 -3.77
CA GLN A 46 -5.04 -21.35 -4.43
C GLN A 46 -5.15 -19.93 -5.02
N ILE A 47 -6.07 -19.11 -4.52
CA ILE A 47 -6.28 -17.74 -4.99
C ILE A 47 -5.24 -16.79 -4.37
N LYS A 48 -4.63 -15.97 -5.22
CA LYS A 48 -3.70 -14.90 -4.82
C LYS A 48 -4.43 -13.56 -4.75
N PHE A 49 -4.02 -12.71 -3.81
CA PHE A 49 -4.58 -11.37 -3.72
C PHE A 49 -3.99 -10.46 -4.80
N ALA A 50 -4.81 -9.59 -5.39
CA ALA A 50 -4.37 -8.69 -6.46
C ALA A 50 -3.34 -7.65 -6.00
N ARG A 51 -3.36 -7.26 -4.72
CA ARG A 51 -2.43 -6.28 -4.14
C ARG A 51 -1.33 -6.99 -3.36
N SER A 52 -0.16 -6.36 -3.29
CA SER A 52 0.97 -6.85 -2.49
C SER A 52 0.67 -6.79 -0.98
N LEU A 53 1.28 -7.68 -0.20
CA LEU A 53 1.22 -7.63 1.27
C LEU A 53 1.74 -6.30 1.81
N GLN A 54 2.77 -5.73 1.19
CA GLN A 54 3.30 -4.41 1.56
C GLN A 54 2.23 -3.31 1.44
N SER A 55 1.43 -3.30 0.37
CA SER A 55 0.30 -2.36 0.22
C SER A 55 -0.79 -2.58 1.27
N VAL A 56 -1.02 -3.83 1.69
CA VAL A 56 -1.94 -4.13 2.80
C VAL A 56 -1.41 -3.60 4.13
N ALA A 57 -0.08 -3.62 4.35
CA ALA A 57 0.53 -3.07 5.55
C ALA A 57 0.35 -1.55 5.62
N GLU A 58 0.57 -0.87 4.49
CA GLU A 58 0.31 0.56 4.36
C GLU A 58 -1.16 0.89 4.66
N GLU A 59 -2.11 0.12 4.14
CA GLU A 59 -3.53 0.33 4.41
C GLU A 59 -3.89 0.13 5.88
N ARG A 60 -3.35 -0.89 6.55
CA ARG A 60 -3.56 -1.09 7.99
C ARG A 60 -3.01 0.06 8.82
N ALA A 61 -1.79 0.52 8.52
CA ALA A 61 -1.17 1.66 9.18
C ALA A 61 -1.96 2.95 8.96
N GLY A 62 -2.36 3.24 7.71
CA GLY A 62 -3.13 4.44 7.37
C GLY A 62 -4.54 4.45 7.95
N ARG A 63 -5.19 3.28 8.07
CA ARG A 63 -6.50 3.16 8.72
C ARG A 63 -6.41 3.36 10.23
N HIS A 64 -5.38 2.80 10.88
CA HIS A 64 -5.16 2.98 12.31
C HIS A 64 -4.76 4.43 12.64
N CYS A 65 -3.87 5.01 11.83
CA CYS A 65 -3.37 6.38 12.00
C CYS A 65 -4.09 7.36 11.05
N GLY A 66 -5.41 7.48 11.16
CA GLY A 66 -6.23 8.28 10.22
C GLY A 66 -5.85 9.78 10.14
N GLY A 67 -5.27 10.33 11.22
CA GLY A 67 -4.77 11.71 11.27
C GLY A 67 -3.44 11.93 10.53
N LEU A 68 -2.73 10.86 10.19
CA LEU A 68 -1.43 10.91 9.53
C LEU A 68 -1.55 10.58 8.03
N ARG A 69 -0.45 10.76 7.29
CA ARG A 69 -0.34 10.39 5.87
C ARG A 69 0.74 9.35 5.67
N VAL A 70 0.39 8.26 4.98
CA VAL A 70 1.38 7.27 4.55
C VAL A 70 2.27 7.88 3.47
N LEU A 71 3.57 7.90 3.70
CA LEU A 71 4.57 8.30 2.72
C LEU A 71 4.97 7.11 1.85
N ASN A 72 5.56 6.10 2.49
CA ASN A 72 6.12 4.90 1.85
C ASN A 72 6.31 3.80 2.90
N SER A 73 6.77 2.63 2.47
CA SER A 73 7.05 1.50 3.37
C SER A 73 8.26 0.68 2.88
N TYR A 74 8.83 -0.15 3.76
CA TYR A 74 9.86 -1.12 3.41
C TYR A 74 9.76 -2.41 4.20
N TRP A 75 10.30 -3.48 3.63
CA TRP A 75 10.44 -4.77 4.29
C TRP A 75 11.57 -4.74 5.31
N VAL A 76 11.35 -5.39 6.46
CA VAL A 76 12.31 -5.48 7.56
C VAL A 76 12.76 -6.91 7.77
N GLY A 77 11.83 -7.86 7.69
CA GLY A 77 12.08 -9.26 8.01
C GLY A 77 10.88 -10.13 7.66
N GLU A 78 11.10 -11.43 7.57
CA GLU A 78 10.05 -12.42 7.43
C GLU A 78 10.38 -13.68 8.22
N ASP A 79 9.34 -14.34 8.70
CA ASP A 79 9.39 -15.70 9.22
C ASP A 79 8.47 -16.59 8.36
N SER A 80 8.28 -17.86 8.73
CA SER A 80 7.43 -18.80 7.98
C SER A 80 5.96 -18.34 7.89
N THR A 81 5.48 -17.61 8.89
CA THR A 81 4.06 -17.25 9.07
C THR A 81 3.79 -15.79 8.72
N TYR A 82 4.76 -14.90 8.92
CA TYR A 82 4.58 -13.45 8.94
C TYR A 82 5.65 -12.72 8.12
N LYS A 83 5.23 -11.58 7.56
CA LYS A 83 6.08 -10.56 6.97
C LYS A 83 5.97 -9.28 7.79
N PHE A 84 7.11 -8.66 8.06
CA PHE A 84 7.21 -7.43 8.82
C PHE A 84 7.60 -6.29 7.89
N PHE A 85 6.82 -5.21 7.95
CA PHE A 85 7.06 -3.99 7.20
C PHE A 85 7.11 -2.80 8.15
N GLU A 86 7.96 -1.84 7.84
CA GLU A 86 7.93 -0.52 8.45
C GLU A 86 7.31 0.48 7.49
N VAL A 87 6.32 1.21 7.98
CA VAL A 87 5.56 2.23 7.24
C VAL A 87 5.96 3.59 7.77
N ILE A 88 6.41 4.46 6.88
CA ILE A 88 6.75 5.84 7.18
C ILE A 88 5.47 6.67 7.06
N LEU A 89 5.09 7.32 8.15
CA LEU A 89 3.94 8.21 8.25
C LEU A 89 4.40 9.63 8.53
N ILE A 90 3.62 10.59 8.04
CA ILE A 90 3.84 12.02 8.24
C ILE A 90 2.62 12.64 8.90
N ASP A 91 2.85 13.43 9.94
CA ASP A 91 1.86 14.35 10.51
C ASP A 91 1.76 15.62 9.65
N THR A 92 0.60 15.82 9.04
CA THR A 92 0.34 16.97 8.16
C THR A 92 0.04 18.28 8.89
N PHE A 93 -0.23 18.23 10.20
CA PHE A 93 -0.53 19.40 11.01
C PHE A 93 0.73 19.95 11.71
N HIS A 94 1.79 19.15 11.83
CA HIS A 94 3.05 19.59 12.44
C HIS A 94 3.70 20.76 11.68
N LYS A 95 4.08 21.83 12.38
CA LYS A 95 4.66 23.06 11.79
C LYS A 95 5.94 22.76 10.99
N ALA A 96 6.78 21.82 11.47
CA ALA A 96 8.01 21.42 10.79
C ALA A 96 7.78 20.75 9.42
N ILE A 97 6.58 20.20 9.19
CA ILE A 97 6.18 19.62 7.90
C ILE A 97 5.52 20.69 7.01
N ARG A 98 4.61 21.49 7.58
CA ARG A 98 3.84 22.49 6.83
C ARG A 98 4.66 23.65 6.32
N ARG A 99 5.66 24.09 7.08
CA ARG A 99 6.53 25.24 6.73
C ARG A 99 7.67 24.85 5.79
N ASN A 100 7.93 23.55 5.62
CA ASN A 100 9.00 23.06 4.75
C ASN A 100 8.47 22.82 3.32
N PRO A 101 8.96 23.55 2.30
CA PRO A 101 8.46 23.44 0.93
C PRO A 101 8.61 22.02 0.34
N ASP A 102 9.67 21.29 0.72
CA ASP A 102 9.93 19.93 0.22
C ASP A 102 8.88 18.91 0.65
N THR A 103 8.21 19.15 1.78
CA THR A 103 7.23 18.23 2.37
C THR A 103 5.80 18.72 2.26
N GLN A 104 5.59 20.01 2.01
CA GLN A 104 4.27 20.65 1.99
C GLN A 104 3.31 20.03 0.96
N TRP A 105 3.83 19.39 -0.10
CA TRP A 105 2.97 18.69 -1.06
C TRP A 105 2.05 17.67 -0.36
N ILE A 106 2.53 16.91 0.63
CA ILE A 106 1.75 15.84 1.27
C ILE A 106 0.61 16.37 2.15
N THR A 107 0.64 17.65 2.52
CA THR A 107 -0.40 18.27 3.37
C THR A 107 -1.66 18.65 2.59
N LYS A 108 -1.62 18.65 1.25
CA LYS A 108 -2.78 18.97 0.42
C LYS A 108 -3.85 17.88 0.51
N ALA A 109 -5.13 18.28 0.41
CA ALA A 109 -6.27 17.36 0.52
C ALA A 109 -6.27 16.26 -0.56
N VAL A 110 -5.71 16.50 -1.74
CA VAL A 110 -5.60 15.48 -2.79
C VAL A 110 -4.73 14.28 -2.38
N HIS A 111 -3.94 14.40 -1.32
CA HIS A 111 -3.08 13.33 -0.79
C HIS A 111 -3.67 12.61 0.44
N LYS A 112 -4.96 12.80 0.76
CA LYS A 112 -5.62 11.96 1.79
C LYS A 112 -5.69 10.49 1.34
N HIS A 113 -5.41 9.55 2.22
CA HIS A 113 -5.52 8.10 1.95
C HIS A 113 -4.89 7.65 0.62
N ARG A 114 -3.60 7.95 0.42
CA ARG A 114 -2.86 7.53 -0.79
C ARG A 114 -2.75 6.01 -0.88
N GLU A 115 -2.59 5.35 0.26
CA GLU A 115 -2.52 3.90 0.43
C GLU A 115 -3.82 3.21 -0.01
N MET A 116 -4.99 3.79 0.28
CA MET A 116 -6.28 3.23 -0.10
C MET A 116 -6.58 3.41 -1.59
N ARG A 117 -5.99 4.43 -2.22
CA ARG A 117 -6.13 4.73 -3.65
C ARG A 117 -5.01 4.13 -4.52
N GLY A 118 -4.08 3.39 -3.92
CA GLY A 118 -2.95 2.79 -4.64
C GLY A 118 -1.98 3.81 -5.25
N LEU A 119 -1.74 4.93 -4.55
CA LEU A 119 -0.83 6.01 -4.97
C LEU A 119 0.54 5.98 -4.29
N THR A 120 0.74 5.07 -3.33
CA THR A 120 2.05 4.75 -2.75
C THR A 120 2.89 3.94 -3.73
N SER A 121 4.20 3.78 -3.47
CA SER A 121 5.07 2.97 -4.34
C SER A 121 4.58 1.52 -4.44
N ALA A 122 4.23 0.90 -3.31
CA ALA A 122 3.72 -0.47 -3.27
C ALA A 122 2.36 -0.60 -3.98
N GLY A 123 1.45 0.36 -3.78
CA GLY A 123 0.14 0.37 -4.44
C GLY A 123 0.22 0.56 -5.96
N LYS A 124 1.06 1.49 -6.44
CA LYS A 124 1.26 1.75 -7.88
C LYS A 124 1.77 0.52 -8.61
N LYS A 125 2.66 -0.27 -8.01
CA LYS A 125 3.16 -1.53 -8.60
C LYS A 125 2.01 -2.51 -8.88
N SER A 126 1.06 -2.65 -7.95
CA SER A 126 -0.11 -3.51 -8.14
C SER A 126 -1.09 -3.02 -9.21
N ARG A 127 -1.04 -1.74 -9.59
CA ARG A 127 -1.86 -1.18 -10.67
C ARG A 127 -1.35 -1.51 -12.07
N GLY A 128 -0.11 -2.01 -12.19
CA GLY A 128 0.47 -2.40 -13.48
C GLY A 128 0.69 -1.24 -14.44
N LEU A 129 1.02 -0.05 -13.93
CA LEU A 129 1.32 1.12 -14.76
C LEU A 129 2.74 1.05 -15.33
N GLY A 130 2.94 1.50 -16.56
CA GLY A 130 4.25 1.54 -17.21
C GLY A 130 4.19 2.14 -18.61
N LYS A 131 5.32 2.07 -19.34
CA LYS A 131 5.43 2.55 -20.72
C LYS A 131 5.81 1.41 -21.66
N GLY A 132 5.35 1.48 -22.91
CA GLY A 132 5.63 0.51 -23.96
C GLY A 132 4.56 -0.58 -24.10
N HIS A 133 4.73 -1.43 -25.11
CA HIS A 133 3.75 -2.45 -25.55
C HIS A 133 3.25 -3.38 -24.43
N LYS A 134 4.08 -3.65 -23.41
CA LYS A 134 3.72 -4.49 -22.26
C LYS A 134 2.64 -3.89 -21.33
N PHE A 135 2.38 -2.58 -21.44
CA PHE A 135 1.47 -1.84 -20.55
C PHE A 135 0.22 -1.30 -21.26
N HIS A 136 -0.15 -1.87 -22.41
CA HIS A 136 -1.30 -1.44 -23.21
C HIS A 136 -2.62 -1.45 -22.41
N LEU A 137 -2.79 -2.40 -21.47
CA LEU A 137 -3.94 -2.49 -20.56
C LEU A 137 -4.11 -1.32 -19.60
N THR A 138 -3.22 -0.32 -19.62
CA THR A 138 -3.27 0.85 -18.73
C THR A 138 -3.01 2.17 -19.45
N ILE A 139 -3.10 2.19 -20.79
CA ILE A 139 -3.10 3.42 -21.58
C ILE A 139 -4.26 4.31 -21.07
N GLY A 140 -4.06 5.62 -20.95
CA GLY A 140 -5.05 6.51 -20.32
C GLY A 140 -5.05 6.51 -18.78
N GLY A 141 -4.14 5.77 -18.12
CA GLY A 141 -3.78 5.95 -16.71
C GLY A 141 -4.33 4.91 -15.73
N SER A 142 -5.26 4.05 -16.14
CA SER A 142 -5.70 2.88 -15.36
C SER A 142 -6.35 1.82 -16.24
N ARG A 143 -6.46 0.58 -15.76
CA ARG A 143 -7.13 -0.50 -16.50
C ARG A 143 -8.62 -0.26 -16.81
N ARG A 144 -9.29 0.60 -16.04
CA ARG A 144 -10.69 0.95 -16.30
C ARG A 144 -10.86 2.14 -17.25
N ALA A 145 -9.77 2.86 -17.51
CA ALA A 145 -9.76 4.03 -18.39
C ALA A 145 -9.17 3.71 -19.77
N ALA A 146 -8.31 2.68 -19.84
CA ALA A 146 -7.89 2.03 -21.09
C ALA A 146 -9.08 1.32 -21.73
#